data_AF-A0A7J8QAN5-F1
#
_entry.id   AF-A0A7J8QAN5-F1
#
_cell.length_a   1.000
_cell.length_b   1.000
_cell.length_c   1.000
_cell.angle_alpha   90.00
_cell.angle_beta   90.00
_cell.angle_gamma   90.00
#
_symmetry.space_group_name_H-M   'P 1'
#
loop_
_entity.id
_entity.type
_entity.pdbx_description
1 polymer ?
#
loop_
_entity_poly.entity_id
_entity_poly.type
_entity_poly.pdbx_seq_one_letter_code
_entity_poly.pdbx_strand_id
1 'polypeptide(L)'
;AAASQACSAQSDAKCSQTGEWNGEFFPGIPKIKYEGPYTKNKFAYKSYNAEEVILGKKMKDWLRFSVAFWHTFRGTGVDPFGAPTIFWPWEDGTNSIAMAKRRMRANFEFINKLGVDRWCFHDRDIAPEGKTLQETNSNLDEVVKLAKTLQVSG
;
A
#
# COMPACT_ATOMS: atom_id res chain seq x y z
N ALA A 1 25.53 -21.19 5.19
CA ALA A 1 24.15 -20.65 5.06
C ALA A 1 24.12 -19.30 5.74
N ALA A 2 24.20 -18.21 4.98
CA ALA A 2 24.10 -16.85 5.52
C ALA A 2 22.61 -16.46 5.51
N ALA A 3 22.09 -16.09 6.68
CA ALA A 3 20.70 -15.71 6.87
C ALA A 3 20.37 -14.45 6.04
N SER A 4 19.24 -14.49 5.32
CA SER A 4 18.71 -13.34 4.60
C SER A 4 18.28 -12.26 5.59
N GLN A 5 18.95 -11.11 5.57
CA GLN A 5 18.54 -9.96 6.38
C GLN A 5 17.52 -9.14 5.60
N ALA A 6 16.25 -9.24 5.96
CA ALA A 6 15.17 -8.47 5.37
C ALA A 6 14.99 -7.11 6.08
N CYS A 7 14.48 -6.11 5.36
CA CYS A 7 14.28 -4.74 5.88
C CYS A 7 13.31 -4.75 7.06
N SER A 8 13.68 -4.15 8.20
CA SER A 8 12.80 -4.02 9.35
C SER A 8 12.05 -2.68 9.32
N ALA A 9 10.86 -2.64 9.91
CA ALA A 9 10.10 -1.41 10.13
C ALA A 9 10.76 -0.40 11.11
N GLN A 10 11.86 -0.78 11.77
CA GLN A 10 12.63 0.06 12.67
C GLN A 10 13.71 0.82 11.90
N SER A 11 13.90 2.10 12.24
CA SER A 11 14.70 3.11 11.50
C SER A 11 16.17 2.77 11.26
N ASP A 12 16.70 1.74 11.92
CA ASP A 12 18.14 1.51 12.03
C ASP A 12 18.64 0.27 11.25
N ALA A 13 17.77 -0.42 10.49
CA ALA A 13 18.17 -1.59 9.72
C ALA A 13 18.46 -1.24 8.25
N LYS A 14 19.71 -1.48 7.80
CA LYS A 14 20.09 -1.40 6.38
C LYS A 14 19.27 -2.41 5.56
N CYS A 15 18.55 -1.92 4.55
CA CYS A 15 17.80 -2.76 3.63
C CYS A 15 18.72 -3.66 2.79
N SER A 16 18.45 -4.97 2.79
CA SER A 16 19.06 -5.91 1.84
C SER A 16 18.65 -5.59 0.40
N GLN A 17 19.60 -5.82 -0.52
CA GLN A 17 19.40 -5.68 -1.96
C GLN A 17 18.40 -6.68 -2.56
N THR A 18 17.88 -7.64 -1.79
CA THR A 18 16.92 -8.65 -2.25
C THR A 18 15.47 -8.17 -2.28
N GLY A 19 15.16 -6.97 -1.73
CA GLY A 19 13.80 -6.45 -1.72
C GLY A 19 12.85 -7.17 -0.75
N GLU A 20 13.36 -8.03 0.12
CA GLU A 20 12.59 -8.73 1.14
C GLU A 20 12.40 -7.81 2.36
N TRP A 21 11.14 -7.57 2.73
CA TRP A 21 10.72 -6.84 3.92
C TRP A 21 10.31 -7.83 5.00
N ASN A 22 10.74 -7.62 6.25
CA ASN A 22 10.37 -8.46 7.39
C ASN A 22 9.55 -7.67 8.39
N GLY A 23 8.33 -8.14 8.66
CA GLY A 23 7.37 -7.50 9.56
C GLY A 23 6.26 -6.73 8.85
N GLU A 24 5.47 -6.01 9.63
CA GLU A 24 4.36 -5.18 9.15
C GLU A 24 4.87 -3.80 8.67
N PHE A 25 4.22 -3.24 7.66
CA PHE A 25 4.46 -1.85 7.20
C PHE A 25 3.79 -0.82 8.12
N PHE A 26 2.70 -1.19 8.79
CA PHE A 26 1.95 -0.30 9.69
C PHE A 26 1.86 -0.89 11.10
N PRO A 27 3.00 -1.08 11.81
CA PRO A 27 3.01 -1.70 13.12
C PRO A 27 2.14 -0.90 14.11
N GLY A 28 1.37 -1.62 14.94
CA GLY A 28 0.50 -1.01 15.94
C GLY A 28 -0.84 -0.49 15.40
N ILE A 29 -1.06 -0.54 14.07
CA ILE A 29 -2.35 -0.20 13.47
C ILE A 29 -3.16 -1.49 13.28
N PRO A 30 -4.25 -1.70 14.03
CA PRO A 30 -5.11 -2.87 13.83
C PRO A 30 -5.94 -2.73 12.56
N LYS A 31 -6.61 -3.81 12.17
CA LYS A 31 -7.70 -3.73 11.18
C LYS A 31 -8.81 -2.84 11.73
N ILE A 32 -9.17 -1.80 10.98
CA ILE A 32 -10.16 -0.79 11.35
C ILE A 32 -11.56 -1.42 11.30
N LYS A 33 -12.27 -1.35 12.42
CA LYS A 33 -13.61 -1.91 12.58
C LYS A 33 -14.62 -0.80 12.80
N TYR A 34 -15.88 -1.09 12.54
CA TYR A 34 -16.98 -0.22 12.96
C TYR A 34 -17.23 -0.36 14.45
N GLU A 35 -17.30 0.77 15.17
CA GLU A 35 -17.63 0.82 16.61
C GLU A 35 -18.76 1.83 16.93
N GLY A 36 -19.31 2.50 15.92
CA GLY A 36 -20.43 3.43 16.07
C GLY A 36 -20.03 4.87 16.41
N PRO A 37 -21.00 5.80 16.39
CA PRO A 37 -20.75 7.23 16.35
C PRO A 37 -20.09 7.81 17.61
N TYR A 38 -20.29 7.14 18.74
CA TYR A 38 -19.81 7.60 20.06
C TYR A 38 -18.44 7.02 20.45
N THR A 39 -17.82 6.18 19.61
CA THR A 39 -16.49 5.64 19.94
C THR A 39 -15.45 6.76 20.08
N LYS A 40 -14.59 6.59 21.08
CA LYS A 40 -13.38 7.41 21.28
C LYS A 40 -12.14 6.78 20.63
N ASN A 41 -12.25 5.56 20.12
CA ASN A 41 -11.17 4.90 19.41
C ASN A 41 -10.85 5.66 18.11
N LYS A 42 -9.59 6.08 17.96
CA LYS A 42 -9.13 6.78 16.75
C LYS A 42 -8.98 5.85 15.55
N PHE A 43 -8.86 4.54 15.78
CA PHE A 43 -8.70 3.50 14.75
C PHE A 43 -9.98 2.67 14.58
N ALA A 44 -11.13 3.34 14.56
CA ALA A 44 -12.42 2.73 14.31
C ALA A 44 -13.31 3.62 13.42
N TYR A 45 -14.12 3.00 12.58
CA TYR A 45 -15.16 3.68 11.83
C TYR A 45 -16.32 4.06 12.75
N LYS A 46 -16.73 5.32 12.66
CA LYS A 46 -17.87 5.88 13.39
C LYS A 46 -19.21 5.71 12.69
N SER A 47 -19.17 5.72 11.35
CA SER A 47 -20.37 5.73 10.51
C SER A 47 -20.32 4.65 9.42
N TYR A 48 -19.12 4.22 9.01
CA TYR A 48 -19.00 3.21 7.97
C TYR A 48 -19.05 1.81 8.57
N ASN A 49 -20.19 1.16 8.40
CA ASN A 49 -20.36 -0.27 8.67
C ASN A 49 -20.53 -1.01 7.34
N ALA A 50 -19.47 -1.67 6.88
CA ALA A 50 -19.43 -2.35 5.58
C ALA A 50 -20.58 -3.35 5.37
N GLU A 51 -21.09 -3.96 6.44
CA GLU A 51 -22.13 -4.99 6.40
C GLU A 51 -23.55 -4.43 6.67
N GLU A 52 -23.68 -3.15 7.02
CA GLU A 52 -24.99 -2.52 7.20
C GLU A 52 -25.75 -2.44 5.88
N VAL A 53 -26.99 -2.92 5.89
CA VAL A 53 -27.87 -2.93 4.72
C VAL A 53 -28.69 -1.65 4.69
N ILE A 54 -28.48 -0.84 3.65
CA ILE A 54 -29.25 0.38 3.38
C ILE A 54 -30.02 0.17 2.09
N LEU A 55 -31.35 0.28 2.16
CA LEU A 55 -32.24 0.13 1.00
C LEU A 55 -31.96 -1.17 0.21
N GLY A 56 -31.73 -2.28 0.93
CA GLY A 56 -31.50 -3.60 0.34
C GLY A 56 -30.09 -3.88 -0.18
N LYS A 57 -29.12 -2.99 0.02
CA LYS A 57 -27.72 -3.19 -0.39
C LYS A 57 -26.76 -2.80 0.72
N LYS A 58 -25.66 -3.56 0.90
CA LYS A 58 -24.65 -3.28 1.92
C LYS A 58 -23.95 -1.95 1.66
N MET A 59 -23.56 -1.21 2.70
CA MET A 59 -22.83 0.06 2.54
C MET A 59 -21.59 -0.07 1.65
N LYS A 60 -20.83 -1.17 1.79
CA LYS A 60 -19.62 -1.40 0.96
C LYS A 60 -19.95 -1.47 -0.54
N ASP A 61 -21.11 -2.01 -0.90
CA ASP A 61 -21.55 -2.16 -2.28
C ASP A 61 -22.12 -0.85 -2.85
N TRP A 62 -22.61 0.05 -1.99
CA TRP A 62 -22.97 1.42 -2.35
C TRP A 62 -21.73 2.28 -2.59
N LEU A 63 -20.85 2.33 -1.59
CA LEU A 63 -19.76 3.29 -1.54
C LEU A 63 -18.57 2.86 -2.40
N ARG A 64 -18.27 1.55 -2.44
CA ARG A 64 -17.22 0.97 -3.30
C ARG A 64 -15.91 1.73 -3.19
N PHE A 65 -15.51 2.04 -1.96
CA PHE A 65 -14.31 2.84 -1.68
C PHE A 65 -13.08 2.26 -2.36
N SER A 66 -12.18 3.13 -2.80
CA SER A 66 -10.93 2.75 -3.47
C SER A 66 -9.77 3.55 -2.90
N VAL A 67 -8.63 2.89 -2.72
CA VAL A 67 -7.38 3.55 -2.33
C VAL A 67 -6.63 4.02 -3.59
N ALA A 68 -6.34 5.32 -3.66
CA ALA A 68 -5.53 5.90 -4.73
C ALA A 68 -4.03 5.67 -4.47
N PHE A 69 -3.38 4.87 -5.30
CA PHE A 69 -1.99 4.43 -5.06
C PHE A 69 -1.01 5.61 -5.12
N TRP A 70 -1.16 6.51 -6.09
CA TRP A 70 -0.27 7.67 -6.28
C TRP A 70 -0.20 8.57 -5.04
N HIS A 71 -1.33 8.93 -4.44
CA HIS A 71 -1.32 9.78 -3.25
C HIS A 71 -0.84 9.03 -2.01
N THR A 72 -1.24 7.76 -1.86
CA THR A 72 -1.04 7.02 -0.61
C THR A 72 0.38 6.46 -0.47
N PHE A 73 0.97 5.96 -1.56
CA PHE A 73 2.26 5.26 -1.52
C PHE A 73 3.38 5.94 -2.28
N ARG A 74 3.08 7.02 -3.02
CA ARG A 74 4.06 7.80 -3.80
C ARG A 74 4.13 9.27 -3.46
N GLY A 75 3.08 9.84 -2.89
CA GLY A 75 3.06 11.23 -2.47
C GLY A 75 4.15 11.52 -1.43
N THR A 76 4.98 12.54 -1.69
CA THR A 76 6.09 12.93 -0.80
C THR A 76 5.79 14.22 -0.01
N GLY A 77 4.59 14.79 -0.19
CA GLY A 77 4.22 16.08 0.39
C GLY A 77 4.95 17.27 -0.23
N VAL A 78 5.63 17.08 -1.36
CA VAL A 78 6.24 18.15 -2.15
C VAL A 78 5.16 19.05 -2.75
N ASP A 79 5.44 20.34 -2.83
CA ASP A 79 4.60 21.32 -3.52
C ASP A 79 5.49 22.26 -4.38
N PRO A 80 4.91 23.14 -5.22
CA PRO A 80 5.70 24.03 -6.08
C PRO A 80 6.61 25.03 -5.34
N PHE A 81 6.47 25.16 -4.02
CA PHE A 81 7.15 26.14 -3.18
C PHE A 81 8.03 25.51 -2.08
N GLY A 82 8.05 24.17 -1.95
CA GLY A 82 8.69 23.48 -0.84
C GLY A 82 9.19 22.08 -1.17
N ALA A 83 10.20 21.62 -0.44
CA ALA A 83 10.79 20.30 -0.59
C ALA A 83 9.89 19.18 0.00
N PRO A 84 10.12 17.90 -0.37
CA PRO A 84 9.46 16.75 0.26
C PRO A 84 9.50 16.77 1.79
N THR A 85 8.38 16.37 2.41
CA THR A 85 8.24 16.27 3.87
C THR A 85 7.91 14.86 4.35
N ILE A 86 7.48 13.98 3.44
CA ILE A 86 7.10 12.59 3.75
C ILE A 86 8.17 11.65 3.22
N PHE A 87 8.75 10.86 4.12
CA PHE A 87 9.77 9.84 3.82
C PHE A 87 9.21 8.46 4.17
N TRP A 88 8.85 7.70 3.14
CA TRP A 88 8.23 6.39 3.32
C TRP A 88 9.26 5.29 3.60
N PRO A 89 9.00 4.37 4.54
CA PRO A 89 9.93 3.30 4.88
C PRO A 89 10.11 2.26 3.77
N TRP A 90 9.19 2.23 2.79
CA TRP A 90 9.28 1.36 1.63
C TRP A 90 10.06 1.97 0.45
N GLU A 91 10.44 3.25 0.52
CA GLU A 91 11.24 3.92 -0.51
C GLU A 91 12.73 3.91 -0.13
N ASP A 92 13.60 3.43 -1.01
CA ASP A 92 15.06 3.47 -0.87
C ASP A 92 15.73 4.45 -1.87
N GLY A 93 14.92 5.21 -2.61
CA GLY A 93 15.37 6.22 -3.57
C GLY A 93 15.85 5.66 -4.91
N THR A 94 15.91 4.35 -5.11
CA THR A 94 16.45 3.78 -6.35
C THR A 94 15.42 3.65 -7.47
N ASN A 95 14.13 3.77 -7.16
CA ASN A 95 13.02 3.44 -8.07
C ASN A 95 13.15 2.05 -8.72
N SER A 96 13.65 1.05 -7.98
CA SER A 96 13.85 -0.30 -8.50
C SER A 96 12.55 -1.12 -8.53
N ILE A 97 12.53 -2.22 -9.29
CA ILE A 97 11.44 -3.21 -9.24
C ILE A 97 11.31 -3.80 -7.82
N ALA A 98 12.42 -3.99 -7.11
CA ALA A 98 12.40 -4.46 -5.73
C ALA A 98 11.63 -3.50 -4.81
N MET A 99 11.90 -2.19 -4.93
CA MET A 99 11.19 -1.13 -4.21
C MET A 99 9.71 -1.07 -4.61
N ALA A 100 9.39 -1.20 -5.90
CA ALA A 100 8.02 -1.29 -6.40
C ALA A 100 7.25 -2.49 -5.80
N LYS A 101 7.87 -3.66 -5.73
CA LYS A 101 7.28 -4.86 -5.09
C LYS A 101 7.11 -4.68 -3.58
N ARG A 102 7.99 -3.92 -2.91
CA ARG A 102 7.86 -3.55 -1.49
C ARG A 102 6.65 -2.63 -1.27
N ARG A 103 6.54 -1.54 -2.05
CA ARG A 103 5.37 -0.65 -2.10
C ARG A 103 4.06 -1.41 -2.30
N MET A 104 4.04 -2.35 -3.25
CA MET A 104 2.85 -3.14 -3.55
C MET A 104 2.37 -3.94 -2.34
N ARG A 105 3.30 -4.52 -1.55
CA ARG A 105 2.93 -5.23 -0.32
C ARG A 105 2.41 -4.28 0.77
N ALA A 106 3.01 -3.10 0.91
CA ALA A 106 2.49 -2.06 1.81
C ALA A 106 1.06 -1.64 1.44
N ASN A 107 0.77 -1.50 0.14
CA ASN A 107 -0.57 -1.21 -0.36
C ASN A 107 -1.60 -2.27 0.06
N PHE A 108 -1.31 -3.56 -0.13
CA PHE A 108 -2.25 -4.61 0.25
C PHE A 108 -2.40 -4.78 1.76
N GLU A 109 -1.36 -4.54 2.56
CA GLU A 109 -1.50 -4.47 4.03
C GLU A 109 -2.46 -3.33 4.44
N PHE A 110 -2.26 -2.14 3.87
CA PHE A 110 -3.07 -0.96 4.15
C PHE A 110 -4.54 -1.17 3.77
N ILE A 111 -4.81 -1.68 2.57
CA ILE A 111 -6.15 -1.99 2.08
C ILE A 111 -6.85 -3.01 3.00
N ASN A 112 -6.14 -4.08 3.40
CA ASN A 112 -6.68 -5.07 4.31
C ASN A 112 -6.99 -4.47 5.69
N LYS A 113 -6.09 -3.64 6.23
CA LYS A 113 -6.30 -2.95 7.51
C LYS A 113 -7.49 -1.99 7.44
N LEU A 114 -7.74 -1.32 6.32
CA LEU A 114 -8.95 -0.50 6.13
C LEU A 114 -10.23 -1.34 5.91
N GLY A 115 -10.11 -2.59 5.46
CA GLY A 115 -11.28 -3.39 5.07
C GLY A 115 -11.95 -2.89 3.79
N VAL A 116 -11.15 -2.38 2.85
CA VAL A 116 -11.57 -1.92 1.52
C VAL A 116 -11.19 -2.98 0.48
N ASP A 117 -11.90 -3.07 -0.64
CA ASP A 117 -11.71 -4.11 -1.67
C ASP A 117 -11.16 -3.57 -3.01
N ARG A 118 -11.00 -2.24 -3.15
CA ARG A 118 -10.54 -1.60 -4.39
C ARG A 118 -9.35 -0.68 -4.18
N TRP A 119 -8.63 -0.52 -5.27
CA TRP A 119 -7.53 0.40 -5.40
C TRP A 119 -7.41 0.85 -6.86
N CYS A 120 -6.85 2.03 -7.07
CA CYS A 120 -6.62 2.61 -8.38
C CYS A 120 -5.14 3.00 -8.50
N PHE A 121 -4.59 2.90 -9.70
CA PHE A 121 -3.19 3.21 -9.97
C PHE A 121 -3.00 3.72 -11.40
N HIS A 122 -1.98 4.52 -11.63
CA HIS A 122 -1.32 4.66 -12.93
C HIS A 122 -0.21 3.61 -13.02
N ASP A 123 0.11 3.16 -14.22
CA ASP A 123 1.18 2.21 -14.48
C ASP A 123 2.53 2.65 -13.86
N ARG A 124 2.85 3.94 -13.95
CA ARG A 124 4.07 4.55 -13.37
C ARG A 124 4.07 4.70 -11.86
N ASP A 125 2.91 4.57 -11.22
CA ASP A 125 2.84 4.53 -9.76
C ASP A 125 3.38 3.21 -9.22
N ILE A 126 3.13 2.12 -9.96
CA ILE A 126 3.39 0.76 -9.48
C ILE A 126 4.68 0.18 -10.02
N ALA A 127 5.14 0.59 -11.20
CA ALA A 127 6.35 0.03 -11.81
C ALA A 127 7.27 1.14 -12.38
N PRO A 128 8.60 0.96 -12.31
CA PRO A 128 9.54 1.90 -12.88
C PRO A 128 9.68 1.75 -14.40
N GLU A 129 9.97 2.85 -15.07
CA GLU A 129 10.35 2.84 -16.48
C GLU A 129 11.72 2.21 -16.68
N GLY A 130 11.85 1.44 -17.75
CA GLY A 130 13.13 0.98 -18.27
C GLY A 130 13.72 1.95 -19.28
N LYS A 131 14.85 1.57 -19.87
CA LYS A 131 15.52 2.35 -20.92
C LYS A 131 14.80 2.23 -22.27
N THR A 132 13.95 1.21 -22.42
CA THR A 132 13.15 0.96 -23.60
C THR A 132 11.71 0.64 -23.20
N LEU A 133 10.76 0.81 -24.13
CA LEU A 133 9.37 0.42 -23.91
C LEU A 133 9.22 -1.08 -23.55
N GLN A 134 10.06 -1.93 -24.15
CA GLN A 134 10.08 -3.36 -23.85
C GLN A 134 10.48 -3.63 -22.40
N GLU A 135 11.53 -2.96 -21.90
CA GLU A 135 11.93 -3.06 -20.49
C GLU A 135 10.85 -2.50 -19.56
N THR A 136 10.25 -1.35 -19.90
CA THR A 136 9.14 -0.76 -19.13
C THR A 136 7.96 -1.71 -18.98
N ASN A 137 7.55 -2.37 -20.08
CA ASN A 137 6.45 -3.34 -20.04
C ASN A 137 6.83 -4.58 -19.23
N SER A 138 8.07 -5.08 -19.36
CA SER A 138 8.56 -6.20 -18.55
C SER A 138 8.53 -5.88 -17.05
N ASN A 139 8.93 -4.66 -16.66
CA ASN A 139 8.87 -4.21 -15.27
C ASN A 139 7.42 -4.16 -14.76
N LEU A 140 6.50 -3.64 -15.58
CA LEU A 140 5.08 -3.57 -15.25
C LEU A 140 4.47 -4.97 -15.09
N ASP A 141 4.77 -5.89 -15.99
CA ASP A 141 4.29 -7.27 -15.96
C ASP A 141 4.69 -7.98 -14.66
N GLU A 142 5.93 -7.78 -14.20
CA GLU A 142 6.41 -8.36 -12.93
C GLU A 142 5.62 -7.86 -11.72
N VAL A 143 5.33 -6.55 -11.67
CA VAL A 143 4.60 -5.95 -10.54
C VAL A 143 3.12 -6.31 -10.61
N VAL A 144 2.51 -6.31 -11.78
CA VAL A 144 1.11 -6.73 -11.99
C VAL A 144 0.93 -8.20 -11.62
N LYS A 145 1.90 -9.07 -11.94
CA LYS A 145 1.89 -10.47 -11.51
C LYS A 145 1.86 -10.59 -9.98
N LEU A 146 2.66 -9.80 -9.27
CA LEU A 146 2.63 -9.76 -7.80
C LEU A 146 1.29 -9.23 -7.29
N ALA A 147 0.79 -8.13 -7.84
CA ALA A 147 -0.49 -7.54 -7.44
C ALA A 147 -1.62 -8.57 -7.58
N LYS A 148 -1.65 -9.32 -8.70
CA LYS A 148 -2.62 -10.40 -8.92
C LYS A 148 -2.56 -11.47 -7.82
N THR A 149 -1.38 -11.89 -7.40
CA THR A 149 -1.23 -12.84 -6.28
C THR A 149 -1.77 -12.28 -4.97
N LEU A 150 -1.51 -11.00 -4.69
CA LEU A 150 -1.95 -10.34 -3.46
C LEU A 150 -3.47 -10.09 -3.44
N GLN A 151 -4.12 -9.89 -4.58
CA GLN A 151 -5.57 -9.72 -4.68
C GLN A 151 -6.37 -10.98 -4.27
N VAL A 152 -5.81 -12.18 -4.45
CA VAL A 152 -6.50 -13.45 -4.14
C VAL A 152 -6.45 -13.78 -2.64
N SER A 153 -5.63 -13.06 -1.87
CA SER A 153 -5.37 -13.35 -0.44
C SER A 153 -6.25 -12.53 0.52
N GLY A 154 -7.31 -11.89 0.02
CA GLY A 154 -8.20 -10.99 0.79
C GLY A 154 -9.59 -11.56 1.04
#